data_AF-A0A2Z3HIN6-F1
#
_entry.id   AF-A0A2Z3HIN6-F1
#
_cell.length_a   1.000
_cell.length_b   1.000
_cell.length_c   1.000
_cell.angle_alpha   90.00
_cell.angle_beta   90.00
_cell.angle_gamma   90.00
#
_symmetry.space_group_name_H-M   'P 1'
#
loop_
_entity.id
_entity.type
_entity.pdbx_description
1 polymer ?
#
loop_
_entity_poly.entity_id
_entity_poly.type
_entity_poly.pdbx_seq_one_letter_code
_entity_poly.pdbx_strand_id
1 'polypeptide(L)'
;MRPSCLALPQARRSMFRSAIFALVVAAVAGPGTAAEPVPVKGTSVAYAPTISATVKDKAVPLSLTGVGLRTKVGFDVYTVASYVQDGTRVQKAEDVAKTDSVRLLHLVMQRTVQPDDFIGAFRSAVGKSYPEGKFATEFAQLVNAIGKNAATKGDHVILLHVPGEGVRVQVGQKVDVTIKSPAFSQALWEVYFGSKPLDEGLKKGLVGSMKP
;
A
#
# COMPACT_ATOMS: atom_id res chain seq x y z
N MET A 1 -21.11 -64.83 -4.23
CA MET A 1 -20.51 -64.00 -3.17
C MET A 1 -20.17 -62.62 -3.78
N ARG A 2 -20.75 -61.55 -3.21
CA ARG A 2 -20.41 -60.12 -3.43
C ARG A 2 -18.95 -59.84 -2.98
N PRO A 3 -18.24 -58.77 -3.42
CA PRO A 3 -18.68 -57.36 -3.35
C PRO A 3 -18.35 -56.49 -4.60
N SER A 4 -19.22 -55.57 -5.01
CA SER A 4 -19.30 -54.18 -4.52
C SER A 4 -17.93 -53.48 -4.51
N CYS A 5 -17.58 -52.81 -5.61
CA CYS A 5 -16.51 -51.81 -5.63
C CYS A 5 -17.13 -50.42 -5.81
N LEU A 6 -16.73 -49.52 -4.92
CA LEU A 6 -17.32 -48.21 -4.66
C LEU A 6 -17.16 -47.23 -5.82
N ALA A 7 -18.23 -46.48 -6.09
CA ALA A 7 -18.16 -45.22 -6.81
C ALA A 7 -17.47 -44.17 -5.92
N LEU A 8 -16.34 -43.63 -6.37
CA LEU A 8 -15.67 -42.49 -5.74
C LEU A 8 -16.37 -41.19 -6.15
N PRO A 9 -16.67 -40.28 -5.20
CA PRO A 9 -17.29 -39.00 -5.52
C PRO A 9 -16.26 -38.08 -6.20
N GLN A 10 -16.62 -37.61 -7.40
CA GLN A 10 -15.90 -36.58 -8.14
C GLN A 10 -15.85 -35.29 -7.31
N ALA A 11 -14.71 -35.08 -6.63
CA ALA A 11 -14.43 -33.86 -5.90
C ALA A 11 -14.44 -32.67 -6.86
N ARG A 12 -15.51 -31.88 -6.77
CA ARG A 12 -15.70 -30.61 -7.49
C ARG A 12 -14.55 -29.67 -7.08
N ARG A 13 -13.47 -29.66 -7.85
CA ARG A 13 -12.38 -28.69 -7.69
C ARG A 13 -12.94 -27.31 -7.99
N SER A 14 -13.30 -26.60 -6.93
CA SER A 14 -13.61 -25.18 -6.95
C SER A 14 -12.41 -24.45 -7.55
N MET A 15 -12.54 -24.04 -8.81
CA MET A 15 -11.63 -23.11 -9.45
C MET A 15 -11.82 -21.74 -8.80
N PHE A 16 -11.19 -21.52 -7.65
CA PHE A 16 -10.83 -20.17 -7.23
C PHE A 16 -9.75 -19.68 -8.19
N ARG A 17 -10.20 -19.00 -9.24
CA ARG A 17 -9.33 -18.19 -10.11
C ARG A 17 -8.76 -17.06 -9.26
N SER A 18 -7.62 -17.29 -8.60
CA SER A 18 -6.78 -16.21 -8.12
C SER A 18 -6.29 -15.44 -9.34
N ALA A 19 -6.93 -14.31 -9.62
CA ALA A 19 -6.46 -13.35 -10.61
C ALA A 19 -5.09 -12.85 -10.14
N ILE A 20 -4.03 -13.27 -10.84
CA ILE A 20 -2.66 -12.83 -10.60
C ILE A 20 -2.53 -11.43 -11.20
N PHE A 21 -2.67 -10.39 -10.37
CA PHE A 21 -2.42 -9.02 -10.78
C PHE A 21 -0.92 -8.75 -10.76
N ALA A 22 -0.20 -8.92 -11.86
CA ALA A 22 1.20 -8.49 -11.92
C ALA A 22 1.28 -6.96 -11.84
N LEU A 23 1.91 -6.39 -10.80
CA LEU A 23 2.28 -4.98 -10.78
C LEU A 23 3.64 -4.85 -11.47
N VAL A 24 3.64 -4.42 -12.73
CA VAL A 24 4.83 -3.87 -13.37
C VAL A 24 4.81 -2.37 -13.11
N VAL A 25 5.65 -1.88 -12.19
CA VAL A 25 5.93 -0.44 -12.10
C VAL A 25 6.88 -0.11 -13.25
N ALA A 26 6.33 0.06 -14.45
CA ALA A 26 7.08 0.53 -15.60
C ALA A 26 7.06 2.07 -15.60
N ALA A 27 8.24 2.68 -15.54
CA ALA A 27 8.41 4.07 -15.91
C ALA A 27 8.18 4.17 -17.43
N VAL A 28 7.04 4.73 -17.84
CA VAL A 28 6.74 4.93 -19.26
C VAL A 28 7.51 6.16 -19.73
N ALA A 29 8.61 5.95 -20.45
CA ALA A 29 9.33 7.01 -21.16
C ALA A 29 8.65 7.28 -22.51
N GLY A 30 7.68 8.19 -22.52
CA GLY A 30 7.20 8.81 -23.76
C GLY A 30 8.09 10.00 -24.15
N PRO A 31 8.13 10.42 -25.43
CA PRO A 31 8.79 11.65 -25.86
C PRO A 31 7.96 12.86 -25.43
N GLY A 32 8.04 13.17 -24.14
CA GLY A 32 7.53 14.36 -23.51
C GLY A 32 8.38 14.53 -22.26
N THR A 33 8.90 15.74 -22.02
CA THR A 33 9.77 16.10 -20.89
C THR A 33 9.54 15.19 -19.69
N ALA A 34 10.45 14.23 -19.49
CA ALA A 34 10.38 13.33 -18.35
C ALA A 34 10.51 14.19 -17.10
N ALA A 35 9.40 14.38 -16.38
CA ALA A 35 9.42 15.15 -15.16
C ALA A 35 10.42 14.49 -14.19
N GLU A 36 11.34 15.30 -13.66
CA GLU A 36 12.46 14.80 -12.87
C GLU A 36 11.95 14.05 -11.63
N PRO A 37 12.60 12.93 -11.24
CA PRO A 37 12.28 12.24 -10.01
C PRO A 37 12.37 13.19 -8.81
N VAL A 38 11.36 13.16 -7.94
CA VAL A 38 11.29 14.01 -6.76
C VAL A 38 12.13 13.38 -5.64
N PRO A 39 13.23 14.02 -5.20
CA PRO A 39 14.10 13.46 -4.17
C PRO A 39 13.49 13.60 -2.78
N VAL A 40 13.75 12.61 -1.92
CA VAL A 40 13.41 12.71 -0.49
C VAL A 40 14.59 13.29 0.27
N LYS A 41 14.42 14.51 0.79
CA LYS A 41 15.44 15.24 1.54
C LYS A 41 16.04 14.36 2.65
N GLY A 42 17.38 14.32 2.70
CA GLY A 42 18.13 13.53 3.67
C GLY A 42 18.38 12.07 3.28
N THR A 43 17.96 11.65 2.08
CA THR A 43 18.20 10.28 1.57
C THR A 43 18.64 10.31 0.11
N SER A 44 19.12 9.17 -0.40
CA SER A 44 19.40 8.96 -1.82
C SER A 44 18.17 8.48 -2.63
N VAL A 45 16.98 8.38 -2.01
CA VAL A 45 15.77 7.89 -2.67
C VAL A 45 15.07 9.03 -3.39
N ALA A 46 14.66 8.78 -4.64
CA ALA A 46 13.80 9.68 -5.41
C ALA A 46 12.62 8.89 -6.00
N TYR A 47 11.50 9.57 -6.16
CA TYR A 47 10.25 8.97 -6.63
C TYR A 47 9.82 9.60 -7.94
N ALA A 48 9.32 8.78 -8.87
CA ALA A 48 8.81 9.30 -10.14
C ALA A 48 7.56 10.19 -9.90
N PRO A 49 7.40 11.31 -10.61
CA PRO A 49 6.26 12.20 -10.44
C PRO A 49 4.94 11.61 -10.96
N THR A 50 5.02 10.66 -11.88
CA THR A 50 3.87 9.89 -12.39
C THR A 50 4.25 8.43 -12.47
N ILE A 51 3.33 7.55 -12.07
CA ILE A 51 3.46 6.09 -12.18
C ILE A 51 2.18 5.50 -12.77
N SER A 52 2.20 4.22 -13.11
CA SER A 52 0.97 3.49 -13.46
C SER A 52 0.78 2.31 -12.52
N ALA A 53 -0.43 2.18 -11.98
CA ALA A 53 -0.86 0.99 -11.25
C ALA A 53 -1.78 0.15 -12.12
N THR A 54 -1.60 -1.17 -12.12
CA THR A 54 -2.51 -2.08 -12.83
C THR A 54 -3.66 -2.47 -11.91
N VAL A 55 -4.89 -2.12 -12.30
CA VAL A 55 -6.13 -2.45 -11.58
C VAL A 55 -7.07 -3.12 -12.58
N LYS A 56 -7.50 -4.36 -12.31
CA LYS A 56 -8.41 -5.12 -13.20
C LYS A 56 -7.91 -5.15 -14.66
N ASP A 57 -6.61 -5.41 -14.83
CA ASP A 57 -5.89 -5.50 -16.12
C ASP A 57 -5.87 -4.19 -16.92
N LYS A 58 -6.18 -3.07 -16.26
CA LYS A 58 -6.10 -1.72 -16.83
C LYS A 58 -5.00 -0.93 -16.15
N ALA A 59 -4.21 -0.24 -16.95
CA ALA A 59 -3.25 0.75 -16.48
C ALA A 59 -4.00 2.00 -15.99
N VAL A 60 -3.82 2.35 -14.71
CA VAL A 60 -4.37 3.55 -14.09
C VAL A 60 -3.20 4.51 -13.83
N PRO A 61 -3.12 5.67 -14.50
CA PRO A 61 -2.09 6.66 -14.23
C PRO A 61 -2.31 7.28 -12.85
N LEU A 62 -1.23 7.38 -12.07
CA LEU A 62 -1.24 8.02 -10.75
C LEU A 62 -0.20 9.15 -10.72
N SER A 63 -0.60 10.28 -10.16
CA SER A 63 0.22 11.48 -10.02
C SER A 63 0.67 11.62 -8.55
N LEU A 64 1.94 11.99 -8.37
CA LEU A 64 2.56 12.17 -7.06
C LEU A 64 1.94 13.37 -6.33
N THR A 65 1.43 13.16 -5.12
CA THR A 65 0.97 14.23 -4.23
C THR A 65 2.07 14.76 -3.33
N GLY A 66 3.10 13.96 -3.06
CA GLY A 66 4.27 14.38 -2.30
C GLY A 66 5.08 13.22 -1.74
N VAL A 67 6.17 13.56 -1.07
CA VAL A 67 7.14 12.61 -0.51
C VAL A 67 7.52 12.98 0.92
N GLY A 68 8.01 12.00 1.68
CA GLY A 68 8.53 12.26 3.02
C GLY A 68 9.41 11.15 3.56
N LEU A 69 10.07 11.45 4.68
CA LEU A 69 10.93 10.54 5.42
C LEU A 69 10.34 10.33 6.81
N ARG A 70 10.18 9.07 7.23
CA ARG A 70 9.74 8.72 8.57
C ARG A 70 10.95 8.35 9.44
N THR A 71 11.17 9.11 10.52
CA THR A 71 12.28 8.88 11.46
C THR A 71 11.78 8.58 12.88
N LYS A 72 12.10 7.42 13.45
CA LYS A 72 11.69 7.03 14.81
C LYS A 72 12.91 6.99 15.72
N VAL A 73 12.89 7.78 16.81
CA VAL A 73 13.97 7.87 17.81
C VAL A 73 15.34 8.14 17.14
N GLY A 74 15.39 9.11 16.22
CA GLY A 74 16.62 9.48 15.50
C GLY A 74 17.07 8.53 14.38
N PHE A 75 16.34 7.43 14.14
CA PHE A 75 16.65 6.49 13.04
C PHE A 75 15.62 6.55 11.92
N ASP A 76 16.10 6.61 10.69
CA ASP A 76 15.26 6.55 9.49
C ASP A 76 14.66 5.16 9.33
N VAL A 77 13.33 5.12 9.15
CA VAL A 77 12.56 3.87 9.04
C VAL A 77 12.25 3.57 7.58
N TYR A 78 11.64 4.52 6.89
CA TYR A 78 11.32 4.43 5.46
C TYR A 78 11.15 5.83 4.87
N THR A 79 11.44 5.97 3.58
CA THR A 79 10.89 7.06 2.77
C THR A 79 9.53 6.64 2.22
N VAL A 80 8.67 7.59 1.91
CA VAL A 80 7.35 7.31 1.35
C VAL A 80 6.96 8.36 0.32
N ALA A 81 6.36 7.90 -0.77
CA ALA A 81 5.66 8.71 -1.75
C ALA A 81 4.17 8.40 -1.73
N SER A 82 3.36 9.44 -1.89
CA SER A 82 1.92 9.33 -2.03
C SER A 82 1.50 9.66 -3.45
N TYR A 83 0.66 8.80 -4.02
CA TYR A 83 0.13 8.91 -5.36
C TYR A 83 -1.39 8.80 -5.34
N VAL A 84 -2.04 9.57 -6.21
CA VAL A 84 -3.49 9.54 -6.42
C VAL A 84 -3.75 9.43 -7.92
N GLN A 85 -4.83 8.76 -8.29
CA GLN A 85 -5.28 8.66 -9.67
C GLN A 85 -5.29 10.01 -10.36
N ASP A 86 -4.68 10.08 -11.53
CA ASP A 86 -4.54 11.32 -12.27
C ASP A 86 -5.91 11.94 -12.59
N GLY A 87 -5.99 13.27 -12.53
CA GLY A 87 -7.25 14.02 -12.64
C GLY A 87 -8.11 14.04 -11.37
N THR A 88 -7.75 13.34 -10.30
CA THR A 88 -8.45 13.46 -9.01
C THR A 88 -8.17 14.84 -8.39
N ARG A 89 -9.23 15.55 -8.00
CA ARG A 89 -9.10 16.84 -7.31
C ARG A 89 -8.85 16.64 -5.81
N VAL A 90 -7.64 16.98 -5.36
CA VAL A 90 -7.25 16.99 -3.95
C VAL A 90 -6.67 18.35 -3.60
N GLN A 91 -7.23 19.05 -2.61
CA GLN A 91 -6.77 20.38 -2.20
C GLN A 91 -6.08 20.35 -0.83
N LYS A 92 -6.48 19.42 0.02
CA LYS A 92 -5.97 19.22 1.38
C LYS A 92 -5.55 17.78 1.57
N ALA A 93 -4.73 17.54 2.59
CA ALA A 93 -4.27 16.20 2.91
C ALA A 93 -5.41 15.23 3.18
N GLU A 94 -6.43 15.67 3.90
CA GLU A 94 -7.59 14.86 4.22
C GLU A 94 -8.36 14.41 2.96
N ASP A 95 -8.30 15.18 1.87
CA ASP A 95 -8.94 14.83 0.60
C ASP A 95 -8.26 13.60 -0.02
N VAL A 96 -6.93 13.49 0.13
CA VAL A 96 -6.18 12.29 -0.30
C VAL A 96 -6.68 11.06 0.45
N ALA A 97 -7.02 11.18 1.73
CA ALA A 97 -7.62 10.08 2.49
C ALA A 97 -9.11 9.86 2.18
N LYS A 98 -9.85 10.81 1.62
CA LYS A 98 -11.31 10.67 1.42
C LYS A 98 -11.74 10.45 -0.03
N THR A 99 -10.84 10.66 -0.99
CA THR A 99 -11.18 10.51 -2.41
C THR A 99 -11.55 9.07 -2.74
N ASP A 100 -12.61 8.93 -3.55
CA ASP A 100 -13.08 7.67 -4.10
C ASP A 100 -12.34 7.34 -5.41
N SER A 101 -11.01 7.31 -5.33
CA SER A 101 -10.14 7.03 -6.47
C SER A 101 -9.00 6.09 -6.11
N VAL A 102 -8.33 5.52 -7.12
CA VAL A 102 -7.16 4.67 -6.88
C VAL A 102 -6.06 5.52 -6.23
N ARG A 103 -5.46 5.00 -5.15
CA ARG A 103 -4.40 5.67 -4.41
C ARG A 103 -3.30 4.69 -4.09
N LEU A 104 -2.07 5.17 -4.03
CA LEU A 104 -0.91 4.34 -3.75
C LEU A 104 0.04 5.03 -2.79
N LEU A 105 0.47 4.30 -1.76
CA LEU A 105 1.64 4.66 -0.96
C LEU A 105 2.79 3.74 -1.35
N HIS A 106 3.90 4.33 -1.77
CA HIS A 106 5.12 3.62 -2.10
C HIS A 106 6.16 3.97 -1.03
N LEU A 107 6.50 2.99 -0.19
CA LEU A 107 7.52 3.14 0.83
C LEU A 107 8.80 2.43 0.39
N VAL A 108 9.96 3.01 0.69
CA VAL A 108 11.27 2.37 0.55
C VAL A 108 11.94 2.30 1.92
N MET A 109 12.14 1.07 2.40
CA MET A 109 12.66 0.80 3.74
C MET A 109 14.09 1.32 3.90
N GLN A 110 14.34 2.15 4.92
CA GLN A 110 15.68 2.66 5.26
C GLN A 110 16.41 1.78 6.29
N ARG A 111 15.70 0.78 6.83
CA ARG A 111 16.20 -0.23 7.76
C ARG A 111 15.37 -1.51 7.65
N THR A 112 15.91 -2.61 8.15
CA THR A 112 15.16 -3.86 8.29
C THR A 112 14.16 -3.75 9.44
N VAL A 113 12.92 -4.17 9.19
CA VAL A 113 11.83 -4.24 10.17
C VAL A 113 11.29 -5.67 10.19
N GLN A 114 11.24 -6.27 11.38
CA GLN A 114 10.76 -7.64 11.55
C GLN A 114 9.23 -7.70 11.38
N PRO A 115 8.66 -8.87 11.00
CA PRO A 115 7.22 -9.03 10.78
C PRO A 115 6.36 -8.51 11.93
N ASP A 116 6.71 -8.86 13.17
CA ASP A 116 5.94 -8.48 14.36
C ASP A 116 5.96 -6.96 14.58
N ASP A 117 7.11 -6.32 14.39
CA ASP A 117 7.25 -4.86 14.47
C ASP A 117 6.49 -4.16 13.35
N PHE A 118 6.52 -4.72 12.15
CA PHE A 118 5.85 -4.15 10.97
C PHE A 118 4.33 -4.16 11.18
N ILE A 119 3.76 -5.31 11.55
CA ILE A 119 2.32 -5.42 11.88
C ILE A 119 1.98 -4.58 13.11
N GLY A 120 2.81 -4.64 14.15
CA GLY A 120 2.62 -3.89 15.39
C GLY A 120 2.57 -2.38 15.15
N ALA A 121 3.42 -1.87 14.26
CA ALA A 121 3.41 -0.46 13.87
C ALA A 121 2.08 -0.06 13.20
N PHE A 122 1.55 -0.87 12.29
CA PHE A 122 0.23 -0.60 11.69
C PHE A 122 -0.91 -0.67 12.71
N ARG A 123 -0.92 -1.69 13.58
CA ARG A 123 -1.92 -1.81 14.65
C ARG A 123 -1.91 -0.60 15.58
N SER A 124 -0.72 -0.20 16.03
CA SER A 124 -0.55 0.97 16.90
C SER A 124 -1.01 2.25 16.21
N ALA A 125 -0.66 2.44 14.94
CA ALA A 125 -1.04 3.63 14.19
C ALA A 125 -2.55 3.72 13.96
N VAL A 126 -3.18 2.61 13.54
CA VAL A 126 -4.64 2.54 13.35
C VAL A 126 -5.38 2.71 14.70
N GLY A 127 -4.84 2.15 15.78
CA GLY A 127 -5.39 2.28 17.14
C GLY A 127 -5.45 3.71 17.69
N LYS A 128 -4.77 4.67 17.07
CA LYS A 128 -4.90 6.11 17.43
C LYS A 128 -6.27 6.70 17.06
N SER A 129 -6.90 6.15 16.02
CA SER A 129 -8.14 6.67 15.44
C SER A 129 -9.31 5.70 15.58
N TYR A 130 -9.04 4.42 15.83
CA TYR A 130 -10.04 3.37 15.87
C TYR A 130 -9.94 2.53 17.15
N PRO A 131 -11.07 2.03 17.68
CA PRO A 131 -11.06 1.16 18.84
C PRO A 131 -10.30 -0.13 18.54
N GLU A 132 -9.70 -0.70 19.58
CA GLU A 132 -9.02 -1.98 19.49
C GLU A 132 -9.97 -3.06 18.96
N GLY A 133 -9.43 -3.98 18.15
CA GLY A 133 -10.20 -5.09 17.58
C GLY A 133 -11.06 -4.76 16.37
N LYS A 134 -11.30 -3.47 16.03
CA LYS A 134 -12.15 -3.07 14.88
C LYS A 134 -11.76 -3.76 13.56
N PHE A 135 -10.47 -3.96 13.34
CA PHE A 135 -9.91 -4.57 12.13
C PHE A 135 -9.13 -5.86 12.44
N ALA A 136 -9.54 -6.61 13.47
CA ALA A 136 -8.82 -7.81 13.90
C ALA A 136 -8.69 -8.86 12.78
N THR A 137 -9.75 -9.06 11.99
CA THR A 137 -9.77 -10.00 10.87
C THR A 137 -8.78 -9.59 9.78
N GLU A 138 -8.76 -8.31 9.40
CA GLU A 138 -7.85 -7.77 8.39
C GLU A 138 -6.39 -7.85 8.85
N PHE A 139 -6.13 -7.54 10.12
CA PHE A 139 -4.79 -7.72 10.68
C PHE A 139 -4.37 -9.19 10.73
N ALA A 140 -5.29 -10.12 11.00
CA ALA A 140 -4.98 -11.56 10.95
C ALA A 140 -4.63 -12.01 9.52
N GLN A 141 -5.36 -11.54 8.51
CA GLN A 141 -5.01 -11.78 7.10
C GLN A 141 -3.62 -11.22 6.76
N LEU A 142 -3.32 -10.01 7.22
CA LEU A 142 -2.02 -9.39 7.00
C LEU A 142 -0.89 -10.17 7.69
N VAL A 143 -1.08 -10.59 8.94
CA VAL A 143 -0.12 -11.43 9.68
C VAL A 143 0.15 -12.73 8.92
N ASN A 144 -0.90 -13.42 8.47
CA ASN A 144 -0.75 -14.67 7.72
C ASN A 144 0.01 -14.46 6.39
N ALA A 145 -0.26 -13.37 5.70
CA ALA A 145 0.40 -13.05 4.44
C ALA A 145 1.87 -12.66 4.61
N ILE A 146 2.20 -11.86 5.63
CA ILE A 146 3.58 -11.48 5.91
C ILE A 146 4.37 -12.69 6.41
N GLY A 147 3.79 -13.51 7.28
CA GLY A 147 4.44 -14.68 7.85
C GLY A 147 5.78 -14.31 8.51
N LYS A 148 6.87 -14.93 8.04
CA LYS A 148 8.24 -14.68 8.55
C LYS A 148 9.03 -13.68 7.72
N ASN A 149 8.41 -13.04 6.73
CA ASN A 149 9.11 -12.19 5.77
C ASN A 149 9.34 -10.80 6.36
N ALA A 150 10.58 -10.53 6.80
CA ALA A 150 10.98 -9.19 7.21
C ALA A 150 11.02 -8.24 6.01
N ALA A 151 10.60 -6.98 6.24
CA ALA A 151 10.80 -5.89 5.31
C ALA A 151 12.25 -5.42 5.44
N THR A 152 13.13 -5.84 4.53
CA THR A 152 14.56 -5.54 4.60
C THR A 152 14.87 -4.13 4.14
N LYS A 153 15.99 -3.55 4.59
CA LYS A 153 16.46 -2.25 4.06
C LYS A 153 16.54 -2.33 2.52
N GLY A 154 15.98 -1.32 1.85
CA GLY A 154 15.86 -1.27 0.41
C GLY A 154 14.60 -1.93 -0.16
N ASP A 155 13.83 -2.68 0.64
CA ASP A 155 12.57 -3.26 0.16
C ASP A 155 11.56 -2.15 -0.16
N HIS A 156 10.83 -2.36 -1.25
CA HIS A 156 9.70 -1.53 -1.63
C HIS A 156 8.44 -2.11 -1.00
N VAL A 157 7.74 -1.31 -0.21
CA VAL A 157 6.42 -1.64 0.33
C VAL A 157 5.38 -0.83 -0.40
N ILE A 158 4.42 -1.49 -1.05
CA ILE A 158 3.35 -0.85 -1.80
C ILE A 158 2.04 -1.08 -1.09
N LEU A 159 1.32 -0.01 -0.80
CA LEU A 159 -0.07 -0.04 -0.37
C LEU A 159 -0.91 0.55 -1.49
N LEU A 160 -1.67 -0.28 -2.19
CA LEU A 160 -2.55 0.14 -3.30
C LEU A 160 -4.00 0.05 -2.85
N HIS A 161 -4.66 1.19 -2.73
CA HIS A 161 -6.09 1.27 -2.48
C HIS A 161 -6.85 1.22 -3.81
N VAL A 162 -7.86 0.37 -3.86
CA VAL A 162 -8.82 0.31 -4.96
C VAL A 162 -10.23 0.55 -4.40
N PRO A 163 -10.95 1.60 -4.86
CA PRO A 163 -12.33 1.87 -4.49
C PRO A 163 -13.24 0.65 -4.56
N GLY A 164 -14.04 0.44 -3.51
CA GLY A 164 -14.95 -0.69 -3.39
C GLY A 164 -14.31 -2.07 -3.20
N GLU A 165 -12.98 -2.19 -3.29
CA GLU A 165 -12.27 -3.47 -3.12
C GLU A 165 -11.53 -3.53 -1.79
N GLY A 166 -10.65 -2.56 -1.51
CA GLY A 166 -9.85 -2.54 -0.29
C GLY A 166 -8.41 -2.12 -0.56
N VAL A 167 -7.46 -2.82 0.08
CA VAL A 167 -6.03 -2.53 -0.02
C VAL A 167 -5.25 -3.76 -0.44
N ARG A 168 -4.37 -3.59 -1.43
CA ARG A 168 -3.31 -4.54 -1.73
C ARG A 168 -2.03 -4.11 -1.04
N VAL A 169 -1.39 -5.04 -0.33
CA VAL A 169 -0.12 -4.84 0.37
C VAL A 169 0.92 -5.73 -0.29
N GLN A 170 2.01 -5.10 -0.75
CA GLN A 170 3.18 -5.79 -1.27
C GLN A 170 4.42 -5.41 -0.47
N VAL A 171 5.30 -6.39 -0.23
CA VAL A 171 6.60 -6.18 0.44
C VAL A 171 7.67 -6.88 -0.39
N GLY A 172 8.42 -6.09 -1.16
CA GLY A 172 9.37 -6.60 -2.15
C GLY A 172 8.70 -7.64 -3.07
N GLN A 173 9.38 -8.77 -3.27
CA GLN A 173 8.83 -9.93 -3.99
C GLN A 173 8.30 -11.03 -3.04
N LYS A 174 8.31 -10.78 -1.73
CA LYS A 174 8.08 -11.80 -0.70
C LYS A 174 6.61 -11.91 -0.30
N VAL A 175 5.90 -10.78 -0.33
CA VAL A 175 4.51 -10.66 0.13
C VAL A 175 3.71 -9.93 -0.91
N ASP A 176 2.53 -10.47 -1.21
CA ASP A 176 1.55 -9.86 -2.09
C ASP A 176 0.14 -10.34 -1.68
N VAL A 177 -0.63 -9.47 -1.04
CA VAL A 177 -1.95 -9.82 -0.52
C VAL A 177 -2.95 -8.69 -0.75
N THR A 178 -4.18 -9.04 -1.09
CA THR A 178 -5.30 -8.09 -1.13
C THR A 178 -6.26 -8.35 0.04
N ILE A 179 -6.41 -7.35 0.89
CA ILE A 179 -7.37 -7.33 1.99
C ILE A 179 -8.62 -6.61 1.49
N LYS A 180 -9.70 -7.38 1.32
CA LYS A 180 -10.97 -6.91 0.75
C LYS A 180 -11.82 -6.16 1.79
N SER A 181 -11.30 -5.04 2.27
CA SER A 181 -11.95 -4.19 3.27
C SER A 181 -11.68 -2.72 2.94
N PRO A 182 -12.63 -2.02 2.30
CA PRO A 182 -12.51 -0.58 2.05
C PRO A 182 -12.34 0.23 3.35
N ALA A 183 -12.99 -0.19 4.44
CA ALA A 183 -12.87 0.46 5.75
C ALA A 183 -11.46 0.30 6.34
N PHE A 184 -10.85 -0.88 6.23
CA PHE A 184 -9.47 -1.08 6.67
C PHE A 184 -8.49 -0.29 5.81
N SER A 185 -8.70 -0.28 4.49
CA SER A 185 -7.90 0.56 3.59
C SER A 185 -8.01 2.04 3.97
N GLN A 186 -9.22 2.54 4.24
CA GLN A 186 -9.43 3.91 4.69
C GLN A 186 -8.64 4.21 5.96
N ALA A 187 -8.67 3.31 6.94
CA ALA A 187 -7.92 3.46 8.19
C ALA A 187 -6.41 3.55 7.96
N LEU A 188 -5.84 2.78 7.01
CA LEU A 188 -4.43 2.87 6.66
C LEU A 188 -4.05 4.22 6.05
N TRP A 189 -4.92 4.84 5.24
CA TRP A 189 -4.65 6.17 4.69
C TRP A 189 -4.78 7.26 5.76
N GLU A 190 -5.73 7.11 6.69
CA GLU A 190 -5.90 8.06 7.80
C GLU A 190 -4.72 8.09 8.76
N VAL A 191 -3.94 7.01 8.84
CA VAL A 191 -2.64 7.02 9.56
C VAL A 191 -1.70 8.09 9.00
N TYR A 192 -1.76 8.39 7.70
CA TYR A 192 -0.88 9.39 7.08
C TYR A 192 -1.55 10.75 6.94
N PHE A 193 -2.83 10.77 6.59
CA PHE A 193 -3.53 12.00 6.17
C PHE A 193 -4.70 12.41 7.06
N GLY A 194 -5.04 11.58 8.05
CA GLY A 194 -6.17 11.83 8.95
C GLY A 194 -5.92 12.99 9.91
N SER A 195 -6.87 13.19 10.83
CA SER A 195 -6.77 14.21 11.89
C SER A 195 -5.75 13.88 12.97
N LYS A 196 -5.36 12.60 13.09
CA LYS A 196 -4.35 12.10 14.02
C LYS A 196 -3.24 11.35 13.26
N PRO A 197 -2.46 12.03 12.41
CA PRO A 197 -1.48 11.36 11.60
C PRO A 197 -0.35 10.77 12.44
N LEU A 198 0.42 9.88 11.83
CA LEU A 198 1.61 9.29 12.43
C LEU A 198 2.63 10.36 12.81
N ASP A 199 2.78 11.37 11.95
CA ASP A 199 3.64 12.53 12.08
C ASP A 199 3.11 13.69 11.21
N GLU A 200 3.02 14.90 11.77
CA GLU A 200 2.51 16.09 11.07
C GLU A 200 3.45 16.58 9.96
N GLY A 201 4.76 16.48 10.16
CA GLY A 201 5.75 16.83 9.14
C GLY A 201 5.66 15.90 7.93
N LEU A 202 5.51 14.60 8.19
CA LEU A 202 5.30 13.59 7.16
C LEU A 202 4.01 13.86 6.38
N LYS A 203 2.91 14.14 7.06
CA LYS A 203 1.63 14.50 6.40
C LYS A 203 1.79 15.67 5.46
N LYS A 204 2.45 16.76 5.90
CA LYS A 204 2.74 17.94 5.08
C LYS A 204 3.61 17.60 3.86
N GLY A 205 4.64 16.77 4.05
CA GLY A 205 5.51 16.32 2.94
C GLY A 205 4.77 15.53 1.88
N LEU A 206 3.87 14.61 2.29
CA LEU A 206 3.11 13.74 1.39
C LEU A 206 2.07 14.46 0.51
N VAL A 207 1.88 15.75 0.73
CA VAL A 207 0.96 16.60 -0.05
C VAL A 207 1.67 17.84 -0.61
N GLY A 208 2.98 17.95 -0.43
CA GLY A 208 3.76 19.12 -0.82
C GLY A 208 3.98 19.29 -2.33
N SER A 209 3.63 18.27 -3.13
CA SER A 209 3.71 18.31 -4.60
C SER A 209 2.35 18.49 -5.27
N MET A 210 1.27 18.60 -4.50
CA MET A 210 -0.04 18.94 -5.06
C MET A 210 0.01 20.34 -5.65
N LYS A 211 -0.42 20.48 -6.90
CA LYS A 211 -0.59 21.80 -7.51
C LYS A 211 -1.78 22.50 -6.84
N PRO A 212 -1.66 23.80 -6.48
CA PRO A 212 -2.76 24.58 -5.93
C PRO A 212 -3.95 24.71 -6.89
#